data_AF-A0A8H7TRX5-F1
#
_entry.id   AF-A0A8H7TRX5-F1
#
_cell.length_a   1.000
_cell.length_b   1.000
_cell.length_c   1.000
_cell.angle_alpha   90.00
_cell.angle_beta   90.00
_cell.angle_gamma   90.00
#
_symmetry.space_group_name_H-M   'P 1'
#
loop_
_entity.id
_entity.type
_entity.pdbx_description
1 polymer ?
#
loop_
_entity_poly.entity_id
_entity_poly.type
_entity_poly.pdbx_seq_one_letter_code
_entity_poly.pdbx_strand_id
1 'polypeptide(L)'
;MDNQAGEQKPKQRRVADRERKRAVRACDGCRRQKEKCDGGVPCRRCIRLRRQCEFHGPTIRQAIPGLEPGIRPQVQPHDNADAAQRLAYMEKLLAHYVGDNVPMDTDNLRGMVEAIEKDQKMDIVDQQPASPGTDYLENEDGNVDEVFTVKALGNNITHYSGEFSHWNFSMRIKEWIEQCIPEHRNENGEVPNFKEYYRAEELQSPSGMISAIGALPPRYVADFLVQAFFKHAETNYFYVEKGWLLEKLEIAYEHSSAFTRRDVGTVCIIFIVLAIGTQYAYLDSLTENGGDQTQGGSTGPFSEDAIGVMFYQQACKLVPDVITLSSLESVQACLLIGIYTLP
;
A
#
# COMPACT_ATOMS: atom_id res chain seq x y z
N MET A 1 -36.76 54.85 14.97
CA MET A 1 -36.14 54.66 13.65
C MET A 1 -34.66 54.54 13.94
N ASP A 2 -34.06 53.36 13.76
CA ASP A 2 -32.62 53.23 13.47
C ASP A 2 -32.37 51.80 12.99
N ASN A 3 -31.74 51.74 11.81
CA ASN A 3 -31.73 50.65 10.86
C ASN A 3 -30.37 49.92 10.97
N GLN A 4 -30.33 48.70 11.49
CA GLN A 4 -29.09 47.91 11.56
C GLN A 4 -28.86 47.22 10.21
N ALA A 5 -27.97 47.81 9.40
CA ALA A 5 -27.46 47.23 8.17
C ALA A 5 -26.42 46.15 8.49
N GLY A 6 -26.63 44.94 7.96
CA GLY A 6 -25.70 43.82 8.06
C GLY A 6 -24.42 44.03 7.24
N GLU A 7 -23.28 43.70 7.85
CA GLU A 7 -21.96 43.75 7.24
C GLU A 7 -21.80 42.71 6.12
N GLN A 8 -21.56 43.17 4.90
CA GLN A 8 -21.23 42.32 3.75
C GLN A 8 -19.70 42.10 3.69
N LYS A 9 -19.26 40.84 3.74
CA LYS A 9 -17.86 40.44 3.52
C LYS A 9 -17.35 40.91 2.14
N PRO A 10 -16.10 41.40 2.04
CA PRO A 10 -15.57 41.95 0.79
C PRO A 10 -15.41 40.85 -0.28
N LYS A 11 -15.98 41.10 -1.46
CA LYS A 11 -15.82 40.27 -2.66
C LYS A 11 -14.34 40.24 -3.08
N GLN A 12 -13.70 39.07 -2.97
CA GLN A 12 -12.34 38.85 -3.48
C GLN A 12 -12.24 39.26 -4.96
N ARG A 13 -11.18 40.00 -5.33
CA ARG A 13 -10.89 40.41 -6.72
C ARG A 13 -10.84 39.17 -7.61
N ARG A 14 -11.63 39.15 -8.68
CA ARG A 14 -11.57 38.11 -9.72
C ARG A 14 -10.27 38.28 -10.50
N VAL A 15 -9.30 37.39 -10.25
CA VAL A 15 -8.08 37.29 -11.06
C VAL A 15 -8.46 36.87 -12.48
N ALA A 16 -7.91 37.56 -13.48
CA ALA A 16 -8.17 37.27 -14.89
C ALA A 16 -7.72 35.84 -15.25
N ASP A 17 -8.45 35.16 -16.14
CA ASP A 17 -8.20 33.74 -16.45
C ASP A 17 -6.79 33.44 -16.97
N ARG A 18 -6.11 34.45 -17.56
CA ARG A 18 -4.73 34.34 -18.06
C ARG A 18 -3.68 34.36 -16.95
N GLU A 19 -3.99 34.91 -15.77
CA GLU A 19 -3.06 35.03 -14.64
C GLU A 19 -3.21 33.89 -13.63
N ARG A 20 -4.19 33.01 -13.84
CA ARG A 20 -4.55 31.97 -12.89
C ARG A 20 -3.61 30.77 -13.01
N LYS A 21 -2.71 30.61 -12.03
CA LYS A 21 -1.75 29.48 -11.94
C LYS A 21 -2.37 28.11 -11.60
N ARG A 22 -3.66 28.05 -11.28
CA ARG A 22 -4.38 26.81 -10.88
C ARG A 22 -5.69 26.70 -11.66
N ALA A 23 -6.00 25.53 -12.19
CA ALA A 23 -7.26 25.30 -12.89
C ALA A 23 -8.47 25.66 -12.01
N VAL A 24 -9.47 26.33 -12.60
CA VAL A 24 -10.76 26.63 -11.93
C VAL A 24 -11.51 25.33 -11.61
N ARG A 25 -11.41 24.37 -12.54
CA ARG A 25 -11.99 23.03 -12.43
C ARG A 25 -10.96 22.04 -12.98
N ALA A 26 -10.65 21.01 -12.21
CA ALA A 26 -9.89 19.87 -12.70
C ALA A 26 -10.79 19.00 -13.60
N CYS A 27 -10.23 18.38 -14.64
CA CYS A 27 -10.94 17.34 -15.38
C CYS A 27 -11.21 16.13 -14.47
N ASP A 28 -12.19 15.30 -14.84
CA ASP A 28 -12.59 14.17 -14.01
C ASP A 28 -11.47 13.13 -13.89
N GLY A 29 -10.67 12.94 -14.94
CA GLY A 29 -9.49 12.08 -14.91
C GLY A 29 -8.48 12.52 -13.84
N CYS A 30 -8.06 13.79 -13.85
CA CYS A 30 -7.15 14.30 -12.83
C CYS A 30 -7.79 14.34 -11.43
N ARG A 31 -9.10 14.54 -11.34
CA ARG A 31 -9.83 14.55 -10.06
C ARG A 31 -9.90 13.17 -9.43
N ARG A 32 -10.23 12.12 -10.20
CA ARG A 32 -10.26 10.73 -9.74
C ARG A 32 -8.88 10.29 -9.25
N GLN A 33 -7.84 10.66 -9.98
CA GLN A 33 -6.45 10.32 -9.68
C GLN A 33 -5.80 11.21 -8.61
N LYS A 34 -6.53 12.19 -8.05
CA LYS A 34 -6.03 13.20 -7.09
C LYS A 34 -4.75 13.92 -7.56
N GLU A 35 -4.55 14.03 -8.87
CA GLU A 35 -3.40 14.67 -9.49
C GLU A 35 -3.65 16.15 -9.79
N LYS A 36 -2.57 16.93 -9.92
CA LYS A 36 -2.67 18.34 -10.28
C LYS A 36 -3.12 18.50 -11.74
N CYS A 37 -4.29 19.11 -11.94
CA CYS A 37 -4.79 19.49 -13.27
C CYS A 37 -4.32 20.90 -13.63
N ASP A 38 -3.64 21.04 -14.77
CA ASP A 38 -3.17 22.33 -15.29
C ASP A 38 -4.30 23.19 -15.88
N GLY A 39 -5.46 22.59 -16.15
CA GLY A 39 -6.58 23.25 -16.81
C GLY A 39 -6.41 23.29 -18.34
N GLY A 40 -7.53 23.48 -19.05
CA GLY A 40 -7.61 23.32 -20.51
C GLY A 40 -8.40 22.07 -20.91
N VAL A 41 -8.96 22.09 -22.13
CA VAL A 41 -9.75 20.98 -22.69
C VAL A 41 -9.14 20.64 -24.06
N PRO A 42 -8.39 19.52 -24.20
CA PRO A 42 -7.93 18.62 -23.13
C PRO A 42 -6.78 19.21 -22.28
N CYS A 43 -6.64 18.72 -21.05
CA CYS A 43 -5.58 19.16 -20.14
C CYS A 43 -4.20 18.69 -20.64
N ARG A 44 -3.11 19.47 -20.46
CA ARG A 44 -1.76 19.10 -20.95
C ARG A 44 -1.28 17.72 -20.48
N ARG A 45 -1.64 17.34 -19.25
CA ARG A 45 -1.30 16.04 -18.69
C ARG A 45 -2.08 14.91 -19.36
N CYS A 46 -3.36 15.14 -19.61
CA CYS A 46 -4.25 14.21 -20.33
C CYS A 46 -3.73 13.96 -21.76
N ILE A 47 -3.25 15.01 -22.44
CA ILE A 47 -2.59 14.90 -23.75
C ILE A 47 -1.33 14.03 -23.66
N ARG A 48 -0.44 14.31 -22.69
CA ARG A 48 0.83 13.58 -22.52
C ARG A 48 0.62 12.09 -22.21
N LEU A 49 -0.35 11.80 -21.35
CA LEU A 49 -0.68 10.44 -20.92
C LEU A 49 -1.63 9.73 -21.88
N ARG A 50 -2.05 10.39 -22.97
CA ARG A 50 -3.05 9.87 -23.94
C ARG A 50 -4.32 9.34 -23.27
N ARG A 51 -4.80 10.04 -22.24
CA ARG A 51 -6.02 9.72 -21.49
C ARG A 51 -7.18 10.60 -21.92
N GLN A 52 -8.41 10.10 -21.78
CA GLN A 52 -9.61 10.90 -22.03
C GLN A 52 -9.73 12.04 -21.01
N CYS A 53 -9.92 13.27 -21.50
CA CYS A 53 -10.03 14.47 -20.67
C CYS A 53 -11.46 14.97 -20.65
N GLU A 54 -12.22 14.54 -19.64
CA GLU A 54 -13.66 14.77 -19.57
C GLU A 54 -14.07 15.63 -18.36
N PHE A 55 -15.26 16.23 -18.45
CA PHE A 55 -15.82 17.13 -17.44
C PHE A 55 -17.33 16.83 -17.21
N HIS A 56 -17.65 15.56 -16.96
CA HIS A 56 -18.93 15.01 -16.54
C HIS A 56 -19.29 15.45 -15.11
N GLY A 57 -19.81 16.67 -14.99
CA GLY A 57 -20.40 17.13 -13.74
C GLY A 57 -21.07 18.49 -13.94
N PRO A 58 -22.23 18.73 -13.30
CA PRO A 58 -23.01 19.94 -13.52
C PRO A 58 -22.20 21.18 -13.15
N THR A 59 -22.03 22.09 -14.11
CA THR A 59 -21.56 23.44 -13.80
C THR A 59 -22.63 24.11 -12.96
N ILE A 60 -22.36 24.39 -11.68
CA ILE A 60 -23.24 25.17 -10.79
C ILE A 60 -23.28 26.63 -11.27
N ARG A 61 -23.79 26.89 -12.48
CA ARG A 61 -24.12 28.20 -13.08
C ARG A 61 -25.07 28.04 -14.27
N GLN A 62 -26.17 27.30 -14.10
CA GLN A 62 -27.32 27.45 -15.00
C GLN A 62 -28.60 27.46 -14.16
N ALA A 63 -28.77 28.54 -13.40
CA ALA A 63 -30.07 29.02 -12.97
C ALA A 63 -30.21 30.43 -13.54
N ILE A 64 -30.73 30.51 -14.77
CA ILE A 64 -31.38 31.72 -15.28
C ILE A 64 -32.79 31.26 -15.69
N PRO A 65 -33.86 31.79 -15.07
CA PRO A 65 -35.23 31.46 -15.44
C PRO A 65 -35.60 32.18 -16.74
N GLY A 66 -36.14 31.42 -17.71
CA GLY A 66 -36.85 31.98 -18.87
C GLY A 66 -36.25 31.63 -20.23
N LEU A 67 -36.36 30.35 -20.64
CA LEU A 67 -36.47 29.94 -22.04
C LEU A 67 -37.02 28.50 -22.06
N GLU A 68 -38.02 28.28 -22.92
CA GLU A 68 -38.90 27.12 -22.93
C GLU A 68 -38.21 25.78 -23.28
N PRO A 69 -38.75 24.64 -22.80
CA PRO A 69 -38.13 23.33 -22.98
C PRO A 69 -38.56 22.67 -24.29
N GLY A 70 -37.60 22.28 -25.12
CA GLY A 70 -37.88 21.28 -26.16
C GLY A 70 -36.93 21.25 -27.33
N ILE A 71 -35.74 20.68 -27.17
CA ILE A 71 -35.07 19.95 -28.27
C ILE A 71 -34.37 18.72 -27.68
N ARG A 72 -34.99 17.55 -27.87
CA ARG A 72 -34.29 16.26 -27.81
C ARG A 72 -33.36 16.19 -29.03
N PRO A 73 -32.08 15.80 -28.93
CA PRO A 73 -31.30 15.53 -30.13
C PRO A 73 -31.87 14.28 -30.81
N GLN A 74 -32.60 14.47 -31.91
CA GLN A 74 -32.86 13.41 -32.86
C GLN A 74 -31.57 13.10 -33.61
N VAL A 75 -31.15 11.84 -33.58
CA VAL A 75 -30.12 11.28 -34.47
C VAL A 75 -30.65 11.38 -35.91
N GLN A 76 -30.02 12.22 -36.73
CA GLN A 76 -30.33 12.30 -38.16
C GLN A 76 -29.41 11.35 -38.96
N PRO A 77 -29.93 10.66 -39.98
CA PRO A 77 -29.21 9.62 -40.74
C PRO A 77 -28.35 10.20 -41.88
N HIS A 78 -27.48 11.17 -41.60
CA HIS A 78 -26.63 11.81 -42.62
C HIS A 78 -25.15 11.37 -42.62
N ASP A 79 -24.77 10.43 -41.75
CA ASP A 79 -23.35 10.03 -41.56
C ASP A 79 -22.89 8.85 -42.45
N ASN A 80 -23.78 8.25 -43.23
CA ASN A 80 -23.44 7.05 -44.02
C ASN A 80 -22.53 7.35 -45.23
N ALA A 81 -22.62 8.56 -45.81
CA ALA A 81 -21.79 8.93 -46.97
C ALA A 81 -20.33 9.20 -46.55
N ASP A 82 -20.14 9.86 -45.40
CA ASP A 82 -18.81 10.18 -44.86
C ASP A 82 -18.11 8.91 -44.35
N ALA A 83 -18.87 7.99 -43.76
CA ALA A 83 -18.37 6.68 -43.35
C ALA A 83 -17.94 5.81 -44.54
N ALA A 84 -18.74 5.75 -45.61
CA ALA A 84 -18.40 5.01 -46.83
C ALA A 84 -17.16 5.59 -47.52
N GLN A 85 -17.04 6.91 -47.55
CA GLN A 85 -15.89 7.59 -48.14
C GLN A 85 -14.61 7.39 -47.33
N ARG A 86 -14.72 7.38 -45.99
CA ARG A 86 -13.61 7.04 -45.10
C ARG A 86 -13.13 5.61 -45.29
N LEU A 87 -14.04 4.64 -45.43
CA LEU A 87 -13.72 3.24 -45.69
C LEU A 87 -12.98 3.08 -47.02
N ALA A 88 -13.43 3.75 -48.09
CA ALA A 88 -12.76 3.72 -49.39
C ALA A 88 -11.32 4.28 -49.35
N TYR A 89 -11.06 5.34 -48.57
CA TYR A 89 -9.70 5.85 -48.41
C TYR A 89 -8.81 4.91 -47.59
N MET A 90 -9.36 4.24 -46.56
CA MET A 90 -8.63 3.28 -45.75
C MET A 90 -8.26 2.03 -46.56
N GLU A 91 -9.17 1.49 -47.37
CA GLU A 91 -8.90 0.36 -48.27
C GLU A 91 -7.75 0.69 -49.24
N LYS A 92 -7.75 1.89 -49.82
CA LYS A 92 -6.72 2.34 -50.76
C LYS A 92 -5.34 2.51 -50.10
N LEU A 93 -5.33 2.97 -48.85
CA LEU A 93 -4.11 3.06 -48.04
C LEU A 93 -3.57 1.66 -47.74
N LEU A 94 -4.44 0.74 -47.30
CA LEU A 94 -4.04 -0.61 -46.92
C LEU A 94 -3.55 -1.42 -48.13
N ALA A 95 -4.18 -1.29 -49.30
CA ALA A 95 -3.74 -1.94 -50.53
C ALA A 95 -2.29 -1.55 -50.92
N HIS A 96 -1.92 -0.28 -50.69
CA HIS A 96 -0.57 0.21 -50.97
C HIS A 96 0.49 -0.38 -50.02
N TYR A 97 0.16 -0.64 -48.75
CA TYR A 97 1.12 -1.13 -47.76
C TYR A 97 1.19 -2.67 -47.67
N VAL A 98 0.12 -3.38 -48.02
CA VAL A 98 0.00 -4.84 -47.86
C VAL A 98 0.27 -5.59 -49.18
N GLY A 99 0.25 -4.89 -50.33
CA GLY A 99 0.44 -5.47 -51.66
C GLY A 99 -0.83 -6.15 -52.20
N ASP A 100 -0.94 -6.30 -53.52
CA ASP A 100 -2.16 -6.66 -54.27
C ASP A 100 -2.76 -8.06 -53.99
N ASN A 101 -2.25 -8.82 -53.02
CA ASN A 101 -2.57 -10.23 -52.83
C ASN A 101 -3.38 -10.56 -51.56
N VAL A 102 -3.93 -9.57 -50.86
CA VAL A 102 -4.82 -9.82 -49.71
C VAL A 102 -6.24 -9.36 -50.02
N PRO A 103 -7.22 -10.28 -50.15
CA PRO A 103 -8.61 -9.90 -50.35
C PRO A 103 -9.15 -9.21 -49.10
N MET A 104 -9.66 -7.98 -49.25
CA MET A 104 -10.18 -7.14 -48.17
C MET A 104 -11.71 -7.22 -48.05
N ASP A 105 -12.29 -8.37 -48.35
CA ASP A 105 -13.70 -8.62 -48.12
C ASP A 105 -13.99 -8.83 -46.62
N THR A 106 -15.25 -8.61 -46.27
CA THR A 106 -15.71 -8.64 -44.88
C THR A 106 -15.48 -9.97 -44.17
N ASP A 107 -15.44 -11.07 -44.93
CA ASP A 107 -15.26 -12.41 -44.36
C ASP A 107 -13.77 -12.70 -44.06
N ASN A 108 -12.86 -12.28 -44.95
CA ASN A 108 -11.42 -12.36 -44.69
C ASN A 108 -10.97 -11.41 -43.57
N LEU A 109 -11.52 -10.19 -43.50
CA LEU A 109 -11.26 -9.26 -42.40
C LEU A 109 -11.73 -9.82 -41.04
N ARG A 110 -12.90 -10.47 -41.01
CA ARG A 110 -13.40 -11.15 -39.81
C ARG A 110 -12.46 -12.25 -39.35
N GLY A 111 -12.01 -13.11 -40.28
CA GLY A 111 -11.08 -14.18 -39.97
C GLY A 111 -9.73 -13.68 -39.42
N MET A 112 -9.23 -12.55 -39.93
CA MET A 112 -7.99 -11.94 -39.41
C MET A 112 -8.16 -11.36 -38.00
N VAL A 113 -9.32 -10.76 -37.69
CA VAL A 113 -9.62 -10.26 -36.33
C VAL A 113 -9.72 -11.43 -35.35
N GLU A 114 -10.41 -12.50 -35.72
CA GLU A 114 -10.55 -13.70 -34.89
C GLU A 114 -9.19 -14.40 -34.65
N ALA A 115 -8.26 -14.34 -35.61
CA ALA A 115 -6.91 -14.86 -35.45
C ALA A 115 -6.07 -14.02 -34.45
N ILE A 116 -6.18 -12.68 -34.50
CA ILE A 116 -5.50 -11.77 -33.57
C ILE A 116 -6.02 -11.96 -32.13
N GLU A 117 -7.33 -12.13 -31.96
CA GLU A 117 -7.94 -12.39 -30.65
C GLU A 117 -7.53 -13.77 -30.08
N LYS A 118 -7.23 -14.74 -30.95
CA LYS A 118 -6.79 -16.07 -30.54
C LYS A 118 -5.31 -16.10 -30.14
N ASP A 119 -4.45 -15.34 -30.81
CA ASP A 119 -3.05 -15.14 -30.41
C ASP A 119 -2.95 -14.44 -29.04
N GLN A 120 -3.80 -13.45 -28.77
CA GLN A 120 -3.87 -12.80 -27.45
C GLN A 120 -4.32 -13.74 -26.31
N LYS A 121 -5.02 -14.85 -26.62
CA LYS A 121 -5.41 -15.87 -25.64
C LYS A 121 -4.37 -16.97 -25.44
N MET A 122 -3.40 -17.14 -26.36
CA MET A 122 -2.34 -18.15 -26.21
C MET A 122 -1.16 -17.68 -25.36
N ASP A 123 -0.90 -16.37 -25.26
CA ASP A 123 0.16 -15.82 -24.40
C ASP A 123 -0.18 -15.81 -22.88
N ILE A 124 -1.38 -16.24 -22.48
CA ILE A 124 -1.83 -16.26 -21.08
C ILE A 124 -1.68 -17.65 -20.41
N VAL A 125 -1.33 -18.71 -21.16
CA VAL A 125 -1.40 -20.10 -20.64
C VAL A 125 -0.05 -20.73 -20.28
N ASP A 126 1.10 -20.12 -20.56
CA ASP A 126 2.41 -20.75 -20.29
C ASP A 126 3.26 -19.97 -19.28
N GLN A 127 2.82 -19.97 -18.01
CA GLN A 127 3.69 -19.90 -16.84
C GLN A 127 2.90 -20.14 -15.54
N GLN A 128 2.78 -21.41 -15.16
CA GLN A 128 2.34 -21.81 -13.83
C GLN A 128 3.27 -22.90 -13.31
N PRO A 129 4.09 -22.62 -12.28
CA PRO A 129 4.42 -23.62 -11.28
C PRO A 129 3.35 -23.59 -10.19
N ALA A 130 2.80 -24.76 -9.91
CA ALA A 130 1.85 -25.00 -8.84
C ALA A 130 2.40 -24.58 -7.45
N SER A 131 1.57 -23.93 -6.63
CA SER A 131 1.49 -24.16 -5.18
C SER A 131 0.25 -23.47 -4.57
N PRO A 132 -0.25 -23.98 -3.42
CA PRO A 132 -1.67 -23.98 -3.11
C PRO A 132 -2.13 -22.78 -2.25
N GLY A 133 -3.32 -22.29 -2.59
CA GLY A 133 -4.38 -21.89 -1.65
C GLY A 133 -4.09 -20.78 -0.64
N THR A 134 -4.64 -19.60 -0.92
CA THR A 134 -5.53 -18.88 0.02
C THR A 134 -6.40 -17.94 -0.80
N ASP A 135 -7.59 -18.43 -1.18
CA ASP A 135 -8.79 -17.60 -1.26
C ASP A 135 -8.88 -16.84 0.07
N TYR A 136 -9.02 -15.51 0.05
CA TYR A 136 -9.93 -14.74 0.90
C TYR A 136 -9.74 -13.24 0.61
N LEU A 137 -10.89 -12.58 0.40
CA LEU A 137 -11.14 -11.13 0.22
C LEU A 137 -11.26 -10.63 -1.23
N GLU A 138 -12.28 -11.14 -1.94
CA GLU A 138 -12.96 -10.36 -2.98
C GLU A 138 -14.07 -9.48 -2.37
N ASN A 139 -14.14 -8.24 -2.88
CA ASN A 139 -15.21 -7.23 -2.77
C ASN A 139 -15.13 -6.35 -1.50
N GLU A 140 -14.99 -5.02 -1.54
CA GLU A 140 -15.72 -4.02 -2.34
C GLU A 140 -14.92 -2.71 -2.60
N ASP A 141 -15.28 -2.06 -3.72
CA ASP A 141 -15.15 -0.64 -4.07
C ASP A 141 -13.79 -0.06 -4.52
N GLY A 142 -13.73 0.26 -5.82
CA GLY A 142 -12.65 1.01 -6.46
C GLY A 142 -11.60 0.12 -7.16
N ASN A 143 -11.96 -0.48 -8.29
CA ASN A 143 -10.97 -1.06 -9.21
C ASN A 143 -10.13 0.07 -9.84
N VAL A 144 -9.17 0.58 -9.07
CA VAL A 144 -8.01 1.25 -9.62
C VAL A 144 -7.12 0.11 -10.07
N ASP A 145 -7.07 -0.12 -11.39
CA ASP A 145 -6.17 -1.06 -12.05
C ASP A 145 -4.72 -0.54 -11.89
N GLU A 146 -4.26 -0.41 -10.65
CA GLU A 146 -2.88 -0.06 -10.33
C GLU A 146 -2.06 -1.33 -10.52
N VAL A 147 -1.20 -1.32 -11.53
CA VAL A 147 -0.23 -2.40 -11.72
C VAL A 147 0.76 -2.34 -10.56
N PHE A 148 0.55 -3.17 -9.55
CA PHE A 148 1.46 -3.35 -8.43
C PHE A 148 2.13 -4.72 -8.48
N THR A 149 3.37 -4.78 -8.02
CA THR A 149 4.12 -6.02 -7.87
C THR A 149 4.31 -6.33 -6.40
N VAL A 150 4.03 -7.57 -6.04
CA VAL A 150 4.25 -8.12 -4.70
C VAL A 150 5.30 -9.22 -4.82
N LYS A 151 6.47 -9.02 -4.23
CA LYS A 151 7.53 -10.04 -4.22
C LYS A 151 7.80 -10.49 -2.80
N ALA A 152 7.57 -11.78 -2.53
CA ALA A 152 7.94 -12.40 -1.26
C ALA A 152 9.47 -12.55 -1.22
N LEU A 153 10.12 -12.02 -0.18
CA LEU A 153 11.57 -12.02 -0.02
C LEU A 153 12.07 -13.07 0.99
N GLY A 154 11.13 -13.75 1.68
CA GLY A 154 11.40 -14.70 2.76
C GLY A 154 11.26 -14.07 4.15
N ASN A 155 11.18 -14.90 5.20
CA ASN A 155 11.04 -14.47 6.61
C ASN A 155 9.89 -13.49 6.86
N ASN A 156 8.70 -13.75 6.32
CA ASN A 156 7.51 -12.89 6.48
C ASN A 156 7.70 -11.44 5.98
N ILE A 157 8.62 -11.25 5.04
CA ILE A 157 8.90 -9.96 4.42
C ILE A 157 8.40 -9.97 2.99
N THR A 158 7.59 -8.96 2.67
CA THR A 158 7.01 -8.77 1.35
C THR A 158 7.36 -7.39 0.83
N HIS A 159 7.85 -7.31 -0.40
CA HIS A 159 8.09 -6.05 -1.08
C HIS A 159 6.88 -5.69 -1.93
N TYR A 160 6.28 -4.54 -1.64
CA TYR A 160 5.20 -3.96 -2.43
C TYR A 160 5.76 -2.83 -3.28
N SER A 161 5.47 -2.85 -4.58
CA SER A 161 5.83 -1.75 -5.46
C SER A 161 4.72 -1.44 -6.47
N GLY A 162 4.10 -0.27 -6.33
CA GLY A 162 3.07 0.23 -7.27
C GLY A 162 3.66 0.92 -8.50
N GLU A 163 2.78 1.38 -9.39
CA GLU A 163 3.11 2.07 -10.67
C GLU A 163 4.10 3.24 -10.48
N PHE A 164 3.98 3.98 -9.38
CA PHE A 164 4.82 5.15 -9.07
C PHE A 164 5.94 4.86 -8.07
N SER A 165 6.20 3.60 -7.74
CA SER A 165 7.24 3.25 -6.77
C SER A 165 8.63 3.64 -7.28
N HIS A 166 9.48 4.10 -6.36
CA HIS A 166 10.90 4.34 -6.65
C HIS A 166 11.60 3.08 -7.19
N TRP A 167 11.13 1.90 -6.77
CA TRP A 167 11.59 0.61 -7.27
C TRP A 167 11.33 0.44 -8.77
N ASN A 168 10.08 0.59 -9.22
CA ASN A 168 9.71 0.43 -10.62
C ASN A 168 10.44 1.45 -11.52
N PHE A 169 10.56 2.69 -11.04
CA PHE A 169 11.38 3.71 -11.70
C PHE A 169 12.86 3.30 -11.82
N SER A 170 13.45 2.80 -10.74
CA SER A 170 14.85 2.38 -10.71
C SER A 170 15.12 1.15 -11.59
N MET A 171 14.20 0.18 -11.60
CA MET A 171 14.28 -0.99 -12.48
C MET A 171 14.15 -0.61 -13.94
N ARG A 172 13.27 0.33 -14.30
CA ARG A 172 13.19 0.84 -15.68
C ARG A 172 14.44 1.58 -16.12
N ILE A 173 15.08 2.33 -15.22
CA ILE A 173 16.38 2.93 -15.51
C ILE A 173 17.43 1.84 -15.72
N LYS A 174 17.46 0.82 -14.84
CA LYS A 174 18.38 -0.31 -14.96
C LYS A 174 18.22 -1.03 -16.30
N GLU A 175 16.99 -1.42 -16.66
CA GLU A 175 16.67 -2.05 -17.94
C GLU A 175 17.09 -1.18 -19.13
N TRP A 176 16.85 0.14 -19.05
CA TRP A 176 17.28 1.07 -20.08
C TRP A 176 18.80 1.17 -20.20
N ILE A 177 19.52 1.21 -19.08
CA ILE A 177 21.00 1.20 -19.04
C ILE A 177 21.54 -0.10 -19.64
N GLU A 178 20.99 -1.24 -19.26
CA GLU A 178 21.37 -2.57 -19.76
C GLU A 178 21.13 -2.71 -21.27
N GLN A 179 20.05 -2.11 -21.80
CA GLN A 179 19.77 -2.07 -23.24
C GLN A 179 20.67 -1.08 -24.02
N CYS A 180 21.11 0.01 -23.38
CA CYS A 180 21.91 1.06 -24.03
C CYS A 180 23.42 0.79 -23.98
N ILE A 181 23.89 -0.12 -23.12
CA ILE A 181 25.30 -0.50 -23.00
C ILE A 181 25.48 -1.89 -23.63
N PRO A 182 25.82 -2.00 -24.92
CA PRO A 182 26.25 -3.25 -25.51
C PRO A 182 27.61 -3.64 -24.91
N GLU A 183 27.61 -4.71 -24.12
CA GLU A 183 28.75 -5.51 -23.64
C GLU A 183 30.15 -4.89 -23.74
N HIS A 184 30.63 -4.29 -22.63
CA HIS A 184 31.95 -4.67 -22.13
C HIS A 184 31.70 -5.80 -21.11
N ARG A 185 31.39 -6.99 -21.63
CA ARG A 185 31.29 -8.20 -20.82
C ARG A 185 32.69 -8.47 -20.29
N ASN A 186 32.98 -7.98 -19.08
CA ASN A 186 34.16 -8.41 -18.36
C ASN A 186 34.11 -9.94 -18.29
N GLU A 187 35.12 -10.59 -18.86
CA GLU A 187 35.30 -12.04 -18.87
C GLU A 187 35.55 -12.62 -17.47
N ASN A 188 35.62 -11.74 -16.45
CA ASN A 188 35.54 -12.09 -15.05
C ASN A 188 34.08 -11.96 -14.60
N GLY A 189 33.36 -13.08 -14.58
CA GLY A 189 31.95 -13.21 -14.26
C GLY A 189 31.55 -12.86 -12.82
N GLU A 190 31.89 -11.68 -12.35
CA GLU A 190 31.27 -11.07 -11.18
C GLU A 190 30.12 -10.18 -11.67
N VAL A 191 28.94 -10.78 -11.79
CA VAL A 191 27.69 -10.00 -11.80
C VAL A 191 27.75 -9.13 -10.54
N PRO A 192 27.77 -7.79 -10.64
CA PRO A 192 27.78 -6.98 -9.44
C PRO A 192 26.54 -7.38 -8.65
N ASN A 193 26.76 -7.95 -7.46
CA ASN A 193 25.72 -8.35 -6.53
C ASN A 193 25.09 -7.07 -5.97
N PHE A 194 24.40 -6.33 -6.84
CA PHE A 194 23.51 -5.28 -6.44
C PHE A 194 22.45 -5.97 -5.60
N LYS A 195 22.48 -5.70 -4.28
CA LYS A 195 21.37 -6.00 -3.40
C LYS A 195 20.14 -5.39 -4.07
N GLU A 196 19.34 -6.26 -4.67
CA GLU A 196 18.13 -5.91 -5.41
C GLU A 196 17.11 -5.22 -4.46
N TYR A 197 17.38 -5.12 -3.15
CA TYR A 197 16.53 -4.45 -2.18
C TYR A 197 17.38 -3.53 -1.31
N TYR A 198 17.23 -2.22 -1.49
CA TYR A 198 17.79 -1.24 -0.58
C TYR A 198 16.94 -1.20 0.69
N ARG A 199 17.41 -1.88 1.74
CA ARG A 199 16.96 -1.64 3.10
C ARG A 199 18.04 -0.86 3.83
N ALA A 200 17.61 0.01 4.75
CA ALA A 200 18.51 0.76 5.62
C ALA A 200 19.10 -0.13 6.72
N GLU A 201 19.57 -1.33 6.37
CA GLU A 201 20.23 -2.28 7.28
C GLU A 201 21.51 -1.69 7.89
N GLU A 202 22.11 -0.70 7.23
CA GLU A 202 23.28 0.06 7.72
C GLU A 202 22.95 0.96 8.92
N LEU A 203 21.68 1.32 9.10
CA LEU A 203 21.22 2.09 10.27
C LEU A 203 20.95 1.20 11.48
N GLN A 204 20.95 -0.14 11.29
CA GLN A 204 20.60 -1.07 12.35
C GLN A 204 21.74 -1.25 13.34
N SER A 205 21.40 -1.22 14.63
CA SER A 205 22.37 -1.47 15.72
C SER A 205 22.25 -2.90 16.24
N PRO A 206 23.23 -3.79 15.98
CA PRO A 206 23.18 -5.18 16.46
C PRO A 206 23.16 -5.28 17.98
N SER A 207 23.69 -4.26 18.65
CA SER A 207 23.85 -4.20 20.10
C SER A 207 22.53 -4.01 20.84
N GLY A 208 21.55 -3.33 20.23
CA GLY A 208 20.26 -3.03 20.87
C GLY A 208 19.47 -4.30 21.20
N MET A 209 19.39 -5.22 20.24
CA MET A 209 18.69 -6.50 20.41
C MET A 209 19.35 -7.42 21.42
N ILE A 210 20.68 -7.57 21.34
CA ILE A 210 21.44 -8.43 22.26
C ILE A 210 21.28 -7.92 23.70
N SER A 211 21.38 -6.61 23.90
CA SER A 211 21.14 -5.98 25.20
C SER A 211 19.70 -6.18 25.68
N ALA A 212 18.71 -6.21 24.76
CA ALA A 212 17.32 -6.48 25.11
C ALA A 212 17.13 -7.91 25.59
N ILE A 213 17.65 -8.90 24.86
CA ILE A 213 17.53 -10.31 25.27
C ILE A 213 18.16 -10.53 26.64
N GLY A 214 19.29 -9.89 26.94
CA GLY A 214 19.92 -9.93 28.26
C GLY A 214 19.11 -9.26 29.39
N ALA A 215 18.08 -8.48 29.06
CA ALA A 215 17.19 -7.82 30.01
C ALA A 215 15.86 -8.57 30.24
N LEU A 216 15.73 -9.79 29.68
CA LEU A 216 14.57 -10.64 29.95
C LEU A 216 14.49 -11.00 31.44
N PRO A 217 13.27 -11.05 32.02
CA PRO A 217 13.09 -11.46 33.41
C PRO A 217 13.40 -12.96 33.60
N PRO A 218 13.36 -13.50 34.82
CA PRO A 218 13.42 -14.95 35.00
C PRO A 218 12.29 -15.66 34.25
N ARG A 219 12.57 -16.85 33.70
CA ARG A 219 11.64 -17.60 32.83
C ARG A 219 10.24 -17.77 33.41
N TYR A 220 10.13 -18.13 34.70
CA TYR A 220 8.84 -18.30 35.37
C TYR A 220 8.00 -17.00 35.41
N VAL A 221 8.65 -15.84 35.48
CA VAL A 221 7.96 -14.53 35.43
C VAL A 221 7.47 -14.26 34.01
N ALA A 222 8.30 -14.52 33.00
CA ALA A 222 7.90 -14.35 31.61
C ALA A 222 6.73 -15.26 31.25
N ASP A 223 6.77 -16.53 31.64
CA ASP A 223 5.70 -17.50 31.40
C ASP A 223 4.37 -17.04 32.04
N PHE A 224 4.43 -16.55 33.29
CA PHE A 224 3.26 -15.99 33.98
C PHE A 224 2.67 -14.78 33.23
N LEU A 225 3.51 -13.82 32.83
CA LEU A 225 3.04 -12.61 32.15
C LEU A 225 2.48 -12.90 30.75
N VAL A 226 3.10 -13.84 30.02
CA VAL A 226 2.59 -14.30 28.71
C VAL A 226 1.26 -15.02 28.90
N GLN A 227 1.11 -15.83 29.94
CA GLN A 227 -0.15 -16.47 30.26
C GLN A 227 -1.24 -15.45 30.62
N ALA A 228 -0.92 -14.44 31.43
CA ALA A 228 -1.84 -13.35 31.77
C ALA A 228 -2.28 -12.57 30.51
N PHE A 229 -1.35 -12.27 29.61
CA PHE A 229 -1.65 -11.63 28.32
C PHE A 229 -2.67 -12.46 27.51
N PHE A 230 -2.39 -13.75 27.27
CA PHE A 230 -3.31 -14.57 26.47
C PHE A 230 -4.65 -14.83 27.17
N LYS A 231 -4.66 -14.89 28.50
CA LYS A 231 -5.89 -15.12 29.27
C LYS A 231 -6.83 -13.91 29.23
N HIS A 232 -6.28 -12.69 29.30
CA HIS A 232 -7.08 -11.47 29.52
C HIS A 232 -7.09 -10.52 28.31
N ALA A 233 -5.97 -10.37 27.60
CA ALA A 233 -5.83 -9.40 26.50
C ALA A 233 -6.19 -9.96 25.11
N GLU A 234 -5.94 -11.26 24.86
CA GLU A 234 -6.17 -11.92 23.55
C GLU A 234 -7.62 -11.78 23.07
N THR A 235 -8.58 -11.74 24.00
CA THR A 235 -10.01 -11.58 23.70
C THR A 235 -10.32 -10.37 22.82
N ASN A 236 -9.52 -9.32 22.91
CA ASN A 236 -9.68 -8.09 22.13
C ASN A 236 -8.59 -7.90 21.07
N TYR A 237 -7.45 -8.58 21.19
CA TYR A 237 -6.24 -8.30 20.40
C TYR A 237 -5.53 -9.58 19.94
N PHE A 238 -5.94 -10.10 18.78
CA PHE A 238 -5.38 -11.31 18.18
C PHE A 238 -4.27 -10.98 17.16
N TYR A 239 -3.18 -10.36 17.61
CA TYR A 239 -2.06 -9.99 16.73
C TYR A 239 -0.97 -11.04 16.63
N VAL A 240 -0.84 -11.92 17.62
CA VAL A 240 0.25 -12.90 17.72
C VAL A 240 -0.31 -14.23 18.16
N GLU A 241 0.13 -15.30 17.52
CA GLU A 241 -0.27 -16.66 17.85
C GLU A 241 0.47 -17.17 19.09
N LYS A 242 -0.26 -17.83 20.00
CA LYS A 242 0.28 -18.30 21.29
C LYS A 242 1.39 -19.34 21.15
N GLY A 243 1.22 -20.36 20.30
CA GLY A 243 2.21 -21.41 20.11
C GLY A 243 3.53 -20.85 19.60
N TRP A 244 3.44 -20.02 18.56
CA TRP A 244 4.58 -19.30 18.00
C TRP A 244 5.31 -18.44 19.05
N LEU A 245 4.60 -17.64 19.86
CA LEU A 245 5.26 -16.76 20.83
C LEU A 245 6.02 -17.56 21.90
N LEU A 246 5.43 -18.65 22.39
CA LEU A 246 6.07 -19.53 23.36
C LEU A 246 7.32 -20.19 22.79
N GLU A 247 7.27 -20.64 21.53
CA GLU A 247 8.45 -21.17 20.84
C GLU A 247 9.57 -20.10 20.72
N LYS A 248 9.22 -18.87 20.36
CA LYS A 248 10.20 -17.77 20.27
C LYS A 248 10.78 -17.39 21.63
N LEU A 249 9.95 -17.44 22.67
CA LEU A 249 10.40 -17.20 24.05
C LEU A 249 11.37 -18.30 24.50
N GLU A 250 11.10 -19.56 24.16
CA GLU A 250 12.00 -20.69 24.44
C GLU A 250 13.38 -20.47 23.83
N ILE A 251 13.40 -20.13 22.53
CA ILE A 251 14.65 -19.85 21.81
C ILE A 251 15.37 -18.67 22.47
N ALA A 252 14.65 -17.66 22.97
CA ALA A 252 15.27 -16.50 23.60
C ALA A 252 16.02 -16.85 24.90
N TYR A 253 15.50 -17.81 25.68
CA TYR A 253 16.15 -18.26 26.91
C TYR A 253 17.22 -19.35 26.68
N GLU A 254 16.95 -20.34 25.84
CA GLU A 254 17.83 -21.50 25.67
C GLU A 254 18.89 -21.30 24.58
N HIS A 255 18.57 -20.54 23.53
CA HIS A 255 19.38 -20.41 22.33
C HIS A 255 19.45 -18.95 21.84
N SER A 256 19.76 -18.00 22.73
CA SER A 256 19.73 -16.55 22.40
C SER A 256 20.60 -16.16 21.20
N SER A 257 21.66 -16.93 20.91
CA SER A 257 22.52 -16.75 19.73
C SER A 257 21.85 -17.09 18.40
N ALA A 258 20.71 -17.77 18.40
CA ALA A 258 19.92 -18.05 17.21
C ALA A 258 19.19 -16.81 16.67
N PHE A 259 19.02 -15.76 17.49
CA PHE A 259 18.42 -14.51 17.05
C PHE A 259 19.37 -13.74 16.14
N THR A 260 18.88 -13.43 14.95
CA THR A 260 19.56 -12.61 13.97
C THR A 260 19.02 -11.18 13.98
N ARG A 261 19.66 -10.27 13.26
CA ARG A 261 19.17 -8.89 13.08
C ARG A 261 17.73 -8.83 12.57
N ARG A 262 17.27 -9.85 11.84
CA ARG A 262 15.92 -9.92 11.28
C ARG A 262 14.85 -10.21 12.33
N ASP A 263 15.24 -10.69 13.50
CA ASP A 263 14.32 -11.10 14.56
C ASP A 263 14.05 -9.98 15.57
N VAL A 264 14.48 -8.74 15.31
CA VAL A 264 14.27 -7.60 16.21
C VAL A 264 12.78 -7.33 16.46
N GLY A 265 11.92 -7.58 15.47
CA GLY A 265 10.46 -7.50 15.59
C GLY A 265 9.95 -8.51 16.60
N THR A 266 10.42 -9.76 16.53
CA THR A 266 10.09 -10.83 17.49
C THR A 266 10.50 -10.45 18.91
N VAL A 267 11.72 -9.96 19.11
CA VAL A 267 12.19 -9.54 20.44
C VAL A 267 11.36 -8.36 20.96
N CYS A 268 11.00 -7.41 20.09
CA CYS A 268 10.11 -6.32 20.44
C CYS A 268 8.71 -6.81 20.85
N ILE A 269 8.16 -7.79 20.13
CA ILE A 269 6.89 -8.46 20.46
C ILE A 269 6.97 -9.09 21.85
N ILE A 270 8.04 -9.83 22.15
CA ILE A 270 8.22 -10.44 23.48
C ILE A 270 8.13 -9.38 24.58
N PHE A 271 8.91 -8.30 24.47
CA PHE A 271 8.91 -7.24 25.48
C PHE A 271 7.55 -6.55 25.64
N ILE A 272 6.88 -6.23 24.54
CA ILE A 272 5.59 -5.55 24.63
C ILE A 272 4.48 -6.48 25.14
N VAL A 273 4.52 -7.78 24.82
CA VAL A 273 3.61 -8.77 25.42
C VAL A 273 3.85 -8.89 26.92
N LEU A 274 5.10 -8.91 27.37
CA LEU A 274 5.42 -8.90 28.80
C LEU A 274 4.89 -7.62 29.49
N ALA A 275 5.04 -6.46 28.84
CA ALA A 275 4.52 -5.20 29.34
C ALA A 275 2.98 -5.18 29.44
N ILE A 276 2.27 -5.67 28.42
CA ILE A 276 0.80 -5.79 28.49
C ILE A 276 0.41 -6.83 29.55
N GLY A 277 1.15 -7.94 29.66
CA GLY A 277 0.94 -8.96 30.69
C GLY A 277 0.95 -8.38 32.11
N THR A 278 1.82 -7.40 32.40
CA THR A 278 1.82 -6.77 33.74
C THR A 278 0.56 -5.96 34.01
N GLN A 279 -0.12 -5.42 32.98
CA GLN A 279 -1.39 -4.70 33.16
C GLN A 279 -2.53 -5.63 33.63
N TYR A 280 -2.39 -6.95 33.44
CA TYR A 280 -3.39 -7.94 33.83
C TYR A 280 -2.90 -8.91 34.93
N ALA A 281 -1.67 -8.76 35.41
CA ALA A 281 -1.07 -9.63 36.41
C ALA A 281 -1.89 -9.70 37.71
N TYR A 282 -2.46 -8.57 38.14
CA TYR A 282 -3.31 -8.48 39.32
C TYR A 282 -4.59 -9.34 39.24
N LEU A 283 -5.11 -9.63 38.04
CA LEU A 283 -6.33 -10.43 37.88
C LEU A 283 -6.08 -11.91 38.19
N ASP A 284 -4.88 -12.41 37.89
CA ASP A 284 -4.52 -13.80 38.16
C ASP A 284 -4.10 -14.00 39.61
N SER A 285 -3.45 -13.02 40.25
CA SER A 285 -3.10 -13.08 41.67
C SER A 285 -4.32 -13.12 42.60
N LEU A 286 -5.43 -12.50 42.20
CA LEU A 286 -6.72 -12.57 42.92
C LEU A 286 -7.39 -13.95 42.83
N THR A 287 -7.10 -14.73 41.78
CA THR A 287 -7.72 -16.06 41.60
C THR A 287 -7.04 -17.16 42.40
N GLU A 288 -5.76 -17.00 42.77
CA GLU A 288 -5.03 -17.99 43.58
C GLU A 288 -5.20 -17.78 45.10
N ASN A 289 -5.39 -16.52 45.54
CA ASN A 289 -5.58 -16.19 46.96
C ASN A 289 -7.04 -15.79 47.24
N GLY A 290 -7.90 -16.79 47.44
CA GLY A 290 -9.32 -16.63 47.78
C GLY A 290 -9.61 -16.03 49.17
N GLY A 291 -8.87 -15.02 49.61
CA GLY A 291 -9.09 -14.40 50.92
C GLY A 291 -8.28 -13.12 51.14
N ASP A 292 -9.01 -12.01 51.19
CA ASP A 292 -8.69 -10.80 51.95
C ASP A 292 -7.31 -10.17 51.73
N GLN A 293 -7.17 -9.38 50.66
CA GLN A 293 -6.25 -8.24 50.65
C GLN A 293 -7.01 -6.99 50.21
N THR A 294 -7.45 -6.25 51.22
CA THR A 294 -7.87 -4.87 51.11
C THR A 294 -6.70 -4.01 50.62
N GLN A 295 -6.92 -3.34 49.49
CA GLN A 295 -6.28 -2.09 49.03
C GLN A 295 -4.92 -1.73 49.65
N GLY A 296 -3.87 -2.00 48.87
CA GLY A 296 -2.58 -1.38 49.06
C GLY A 296 -1.76 -1.57 47.80
N GLY A 297 -2.12 -0.87 46.72
CA GLY A 297 -1.26 -0.78 45.54
C GLY A 297 0.14 -0.44 46.01
N SER A 298 1.08 -1.36 45.79
CA SER A 298 2.47 -1.25 46.24
C SER A 298 3.12 -0.09 45.49
N THR A 299 2.93 1.13 46.01
CA THR A 299 3.57 2.37 45.58
C THR A 299 5.05 2.40 45.99
N GLY A 300 5.71 1.25 45.86
CA GLY A 300 7.16 1.13 45.89
C GLY A 300 7.72 1.25 44.47
N PRO A 301 9.04 1.43 44.33
CA PRO A 301 9.73 1.48 43.03
C PRO A 301 9.64 0.18 42.20
N PHE A 302 8.97 -0.86 42.72
CA PHE A 302 8.75 -2.16 42.09
C PHE A 302 7.24 -2.47 41.95
N SER A 303 6.41 -1.45 41.71
CA SER A 303 5.01 -1.67 41.36
C SER A 303 4.90 -2.42 40.02
N GLU A 304 3.81 -3.18 39.83
CA GLU A 304 3.54 -3.87 38.56
C GLU A 304 3.57 -2.89 37.37
N ASP A 305 3.04 -1.68 37.57
CA ASP A 305 3.09 -0.59 36.59
C ASP A 305 4.54 -0.18 36.25
N ALA A 306 5.42 -0.07 37.25
CA ALA A 306 6.82 0.28 37.02
C ALA A 306 7.55 -0.80 36.21
N ILE A 307 7.26 -2.08 36.49
CA ILE A 307 7.83 -3.22 35.75
C ILE A 307 7.33 -3.21 34.30
N GLY A 308 6.03 -3.01 34.09
CA GLY A 308 5.44 -2.88 32.75
C GLY A 308 6.09 -1.76 31.94
N VAL A 309 6.31 -0.60 32.57
CA VAL A 309 6.97 0.54 31.93
C VAL A 309 8.41 0.21 31.56
N MET A 310 9.14 -0.57 32.37
CA MET A 310 10.50 -1.00 32.01
C MET A 310 10.52 -1.89 30.77
N PHE A 311 9.60 -2.85 30.66
CA PHE A 311 9.49 -3.70 29.47
C PHE A 311 9.07 -2.90 28.23
N TYR A 312 8.12 -1.98 28.38
CA TYR A 312 7.73 -1.05 27.32
C TYR A 312 8.91 -0.22 26.82
N GLN A 313 9.70 0.36 27.72
CA GLN A 313 10.90 1.12 27.36
C GLN A 313 11.92 0.26 26.60
N GLN A 314 12.05 -1.02 26.96
CA GLN A 314 12.95 -1.92 26.26
C GLN A 314 12.45 -2.22 24.84
N ALA A 315 11.14 -2.40 24.64
CA ALA A 315 10.54 -2.50 23.31
C ALA A 315 10.77 -1.22 22.48
N CYS A 316 10.55 -0.03 23.07
CA CYS A 316 10.73 1.24 22.38
C CYS A 316 12.16 1.47 21.86
N LYS A 317 13.18 0.98 22.55
CA LYS A 317 14.58 1.06 22.09
C LYS A 317 14.81 0.28 20.79
N LEU A 318 14.00 -0.73 20.51
CA LEU A 318 14.10 -1.57 19.32
C LEU A 318 13.32 -1.00 18.13
N VAL A 319 12.39 -0.07 18.36
CA VAL A 319 11.51 0.51 17.31
C VAL A 319 12.28 1.03 16.09
N PRO A 320 13.42 1.74 16.22
CA PRO A 320 14.18 2.18 15.05
C PRO A 320 14.62 1.04 14.14
N ASP A 321 15.06 -0.09 14.71
CA ASP A 321 15.46 -1.26 13.95
C ASP A 321 14.23 -1.97 13.37
N VAL A 322 13.15 -2.07 14.16
CA VAL A 322 11.86 -2.68 13.74
C VAL A 322 11.30 -1.99 12.50
N ILE A 323 11.23 -0.66 12.46
CA ILE A 323 10.64 0.06 11.31
C ILE A 323 11.47 -0.10 10.03
N THR A 324 12.78 -0.36 10.15
CA THR A 324 13.67 -0.52 8.98
C THR A 324 13.61 -1.91 8.35
N LEU A 325 13.17 -2.94 9.08
CA LEU A 325 13.06 -4.31 8.55
C LEU A 325 11.83 -4.50 7.67
N SER A 326 10.73 -3.81 7.99
CA SER A 326 9.47 -3.91 7.24
C SER A 326 8.99 -5.37 7.10
N SER A 327 8.96 -6.12 8.21
CA SER A 327 8.40 -7.48 8.30
C SER A 327 6.99 -7.49 8.89
N LEU A 328 6.29 -8.63 8.82
CA LEU A 328 5.02 -8.83 9.52
C LEU A 328 5.14 -8.55 11.03
N GLU A 329 6.20 -9.07 11.65
CA GLU A 329 6.49 -8.90 13.08
C GLU A 329 6.74 -7.43 13.42
N SER A 330 7.24 -6.65 12.44
CA SER A 330 7.42 -5.21 12.64
C SER A 330 6.09 -4.49 12.76
N VAL A 331 5.10 -4.90 11.99
CA VAL A 331 3.73 -4.36 12.07
C VAL A 331 3.06 -4.82 13.37
N GLN A 332 3.15 -6.11 13.69
CA GLN A 332 2.60 -6.68 14.94
C GLN A 332 3.18 -5.98 16.18
N ALA A 333 4.50 -5.78 16.22
CA ALA A 333 5.18 -5.04 17.28
C ALA A 333 4.62 -3.62 17.43
N CYS A 334 4.49 -2.87 16.33
CA CYS A 334 3.94 -1.50 16.37
C CYS A 334 2.49 -1.47 16.87
N LEU A 335 1.65 -2.43 16.44
CA LEU A 335 0.26 -2.53 16.88
C LEU A 335 0.17 -2.81 18.38
N LEU A 336 0.94 -3.78 18.87
CA LEU A 336 1.00 -4.10 20.31
C LEU A 336 1.53 -2.94 21.14
N ILE A 337 2.51 -2.18 20.64
CA ILE A 337 2.99 -0.95 21.28
C ILE A 337 1.84 0.06 21.42
N GLY A 338 1.05 0.22 20.36
CA GLY A 338 -0.15 1.06 20.38
C GLY A 338 -1.15 0.63 21.46
N ILE A 339 -1.41 -0.67 21.58
CA ILE A 339 -2.33 -1.23 22.60
C ILE A 339 -1.87 -0.90 24.01
N TYR A 340 -0.59 -1.10 24.32
CA TYR A 340 -0.07 -0.82 25.66
C TYR A 340 -0.28 0.65 26.06
N THR A 341 -0.27 1.57 25.08
CA THR A 341 -0.47 3.01 25.31
C THR A 341 -1.93 3.46 25.30
N LEU A 342 -2.89 2.55 25.11
CA LEU A 342 -4.30 2.89 25.21
C LEU A 342 -4.67 3.25 26.67
N PRO A 343 -5.56 4.24 26.86
CA PRO A 343 -5.90 4.78 28.17
C PRO A 343 -6.76 3.85 29.03
#